data_AF-A0A850NDV7-F1
#
_entry.id   AF-A0A850NDV7-F1
#
_cell.length_a   1.000
_cell.length_b   1.000
_cell.length_c   1.000
_cell.angle_alpha   90.00
_cell.angle_beta   90.00
_cell.angle_gamma   90.00
#
_symmetry.space_group_name_H-M   'P 1'
#
loop_
_entity.id
_entity.type
_entity.pdbx_description
1 polymer ?
#
loop_
_entity_poly.entity_id
_entity_poly.type
_entity_poly.pdbx_seq_one_letter_code
_entity_poly.pdbx_strand_id
1 'polypeptide(L)'
;MDALSKIITWKRNVLASVVVLLSLVLLNFYGVYTNQFYFTKPDNYIFPLLTSVHFIYLYVVWFKITEDELPDPKMRNIEYILYAIMIVYVFKIYDSITILNSIKTYGEHVIPVTFKPMATLSVVLYSILPILTLYTFWLRKRYVGIYNFENYNDNLNIWQ
;
A
#
# COMPACT_ATOMS: atom_id res chain seq x y z
N MET A 1 5.34 20.28 7.03
CA MET A 1 4.47 19.10 7.25
C MET A 1 3.11 19.46 7.85
N ASP A 2 2.95 20.61 8.54
CA ASP A 2 1.64 21.03 9.09
C ASP A 2 0.63 21.59 8.06
N ALA A 3 1.08 22.04 6.89
CA ALA A 3 0.17 22.42 5.80
C ALA A 3 -0.51 21.20 5.15
N LEU A 4 0.22 20.08 5.01
CA LEU A 4 -0.30 18.83 4.43
C LEU A 4 -1.32 18.15 5.34
N SER A 5 -1.12 18.19 6.67
CA SER A 5 -2.05 17.60 7.65
C SER A 5 -3.39 18.35 7.74
N LYS A 6 -3.45 19.62 7.33
CA LYS A 6 -4.71 20.38 7.21
C LYS A 6 -5.56 19.93 6.01
N ILE A 7 -4.93 19.47 4.93
CA ILE A 7 -5.62 19.08 3.68
C ILE A 7 -5.91 17.57 3.69
N ILE A 8 -4.96 16.76 4.14
CA ILE A 8 -5.04 15.30 4.21
C ILE A 8 -5.21 14.90 5.68
N THR A 9 -6.45 14.67 6.09
CA THR A 9 -6.74 14.05 7.38
C THR A 9 -6.34 12.57 7.35
N TRP A 10 -6.04 12.01 8.52
CA TRP A 10 -5.65 10.60 8.63
C TRP A 10 -6.71 9.66 8.03
N LYS A 11 -8.00 9.99 8.18
CA LYS A 11 -9.12 9.25 7.56
C LYS A 11 -9.04 9.24 6.04
N ARG A 12 -8.75 10.40 5.42
CA ARG A 12 -8.60 10.53 3.97
C ARG A 12 -7.40 9.75 3.45
N ASN A 13 -6.28 9.76 4.17
CA ASN A 13 -5.11 8.98 3.80
C ASN A 13 -5.40 7.47 3.85
N VAL A 14 -6.01 6.97 4.93
CA VAL A 14 -6.40 5.56 5.04
C VAL A 14 -7.36 5.18 3.91
N LEU A 15 -8.38 6.00 3.64
CA LEU A 15 -9.32 5.74 2.54
C LEU A 15 -8.63 5.74 1.17
N ALA A 16 -7.74 6.70 0.91
CA ALA A 16 -6.98 6.76 -0.34
C ALA A 16 -6.10 5.52 -0.52
N SER A 17 -5.39 5.07 0.53
CA SER A 17 -4.60 3.84 0.51
C SER A 17 -5.47 2.63 0.20
N VAL A 18 -6.65 2.51 0.82
CA VAL A 18 -7.59 1.40 0.56
C VAL A 18 -8.04 1.39 -0.90
N VAL A 19 -8.45 2.53 -1.44
CA VAL A 19 -8.89 2.64 -2.85
C VAL A 19 -7.77 2.27 -3.82
N VAL A 20 -6.55 2.76 -3.57
CA VAL A 20 -5.37 2.42 -4.38
C VAL A 20 -5.07 0.93 -4.32
N LEU A 21 -5.07 0.34 -3.12
CA LEU A 21 -4.82 -1.10 -2.94
C LEU A 21 -5.87 -1.96 -3.64
N LEU A 22 -7.16 -1.65 -3.49
CA LEU A 22 -8.24 -2.36 -4.19
C LEU A 22 -8.09 -2.25 -5.71
N SER A 23 -7.77 -1.06 -6.21
CA SER A 23 -7.55 -0.84 -7.65
C SER A 23 -6.37 -1.68 -8.16
N LEU A 24 -5.25 -1.70 -7.43
CA LEU A 24 -4.06 -2.48 -7.79
C LEU A 24 -4.28 -3.99 -7.69
N VAL A 25 -5.10 -4.45 -6.73
CA VAL A 25 -5.51 -5.85 -6.63
C VAL A 25 -6.25 -6.26 -7.90
N LEU A 26 -7.22 -5.48 -8.36
CA LEU A 26 -7.96 -5.76 -9.60
C LEU A 26 -7.04 -5.71 -10.83
N LEU A 27 -6.17 -4.70 -10.91
CA LEU A 27 -5.23 -4.55 -12.02
C LEU A 27 -4.19 -5.67 -12.09
N ASN A 28 -3.90 -6.35 -10.97
CA ASN A 28 -2.99 -7.51 -11.00
C ASN A 28 -3.54 -8.68 -11.82
N PHE A 29 -4.86 -8.80 -11.92
CA PHE A 29 -5.51 -9.80 -12.77
C PHE A 29 -5.67 -9.33 -14.22
N TYR A 30 -5.46 -8.05 -14.50
CA TYR A 30 -5.69 -7.48 -15.82
C TYR A 30 -4.43 -7.57 -16.70
N GLY A 31 -4.54 -8.30 -17.82
CA GLY A 31 -3.51 -8.38 -18.84
C GLY A 31 -3.53 -7.16 -19.76
N VAL A 32 -2.61 -6.23 -19.52
CA VAL A 32 -2.52 -4.96 -20.27
C VAL A 32 -2.31 -5.19 -21.79
N TYR A 33 -1.57 -6.24 -22.16
CA TYR A 33 -1.30 -6.59 -23.57
C TYR A 33 -2.48 -7.21 -24.31
N THR A 34 -3.39 -7.87 -23.60
CA THR A 34 -4.48 -8.67 -24.21
C THR A 34 -5.86 -8.11 -23.93
N ASN A 35 -5.98 -7.10 -23.06
CA ASN A 35 -7.26 -6.51 -22.62
C ASN A 35 -8.21 -7.57 -22.00
N GLN A 36 -7.64 -8.52 -21.24
CA GLN A 36 -8.37 -9.64 -20.62
C GLN A 36 -7.96 -9.86 -19.16
N PHE A 37 -8.84 -10.47 -18.37
CA PHE A 37 -8.55 -10.85 -16.99
C PHE A 37 -8.08 -12.30 -16.87
N TYR A 38 -7.06 -12.54 -16.06
CA TYR A 38 -6.43 -13.85 -15.84
C TYR A 38 -6.53 -14.27 -14.37
N PHE A 39 -7.64 -14.92 -13.99
CA PHE A 39 -7.85 -15.42 -12.62
C PHE A 39 -7.18 -16.77 -12.34
N THR A 40 -6.77 -17.52 -13.37
CA THR A 40 -6.15 -18.83 -13.19
C THR A 40 -4.63 -18.77 -13.06
N LYS A 41 -4.02 -17.59 -13.25
CA LYS A 41 -2.56 -17.41 -13.19
C LYS A 41 -2.11 -17.20 -11.73
N PRO A 42 -1.34 -18.13 -11.12
CA PRO A 42 -0.95 -18.04 -9.71
C PRO A 42 -0.14 -16.78 -9.38
N ASP A 43 0.71 -16.32 -10.30
CA ASP A 43 1.55 -15.13 -10.10
C ASP A 43 0.74 -13.87 -9.76
N ASN A 44 -0.49 -13.77 -10.26
CA ASN A 44 -1.38 -12.62 -10.04
C ASN A 44 -1.87 -12.52 -8.59
N TYR A 45 -1.75 -13.60 -7.80
CA TYR A 45 -2.16 -13.66 -6.39
C TYR A 45 -1.07 -13.20 -5.42
N ILE A 46 0.18 -13.06 -5.86
CA ILE A 46 1.29 -12.65 -5.01
C ILE A 46 1.02 -11.25 -4.42
N PHE A 47 0.60 -10.30 -5.25
CA PHE A 47 0.33 -8.93 -4.80
C PHE A 47 -0.93 -8.83 -3.92
N PRO A 48 -2.08 -9.44 -4.26
CA PRO A 48 -3.23 -9.54 -3.35
C PRO A 48 -2.88 -10.12 -1.98
N LEU A 49 -2.06 -11.17 -1.93
CA LEU A 49 -1.61 -11.77 -0.68
C LEU A 49 -0.82 -10.76 0.17
N LEU A 50 0.17 -10.07 -0.40
CA LEU A 50 0.94 -9.04 0.30
C LEU A 50 0.07 -7.86 0.72
N THR A 51 -0.90 -7.50 -0.12
CA THR A 51 -1.86 -6.43 0.14
C THR A 51 -2.76 -6.73 1.35
N SER A 52 -3.05 -8.00 1.65
CA SER A 52 -3.79 -8.37 2.86
C SER A 52 -3.09 -7.90 4.14
N VAL A 53 -1.76 -8.02 4.21
CA VAL A 53 -0.95 -7.51 5.34
C VAL A 53 -1.03 -5.99 5.42
N HIS A 54 -1.01 -5.30 4.29
CA HIS A 54 -1.15 -3.85 4.25
C HIS A 54 -2.54 -3.42 4.74
N PHE A 55 -3.62 -4.11 4.35
CA PHE A 55 -4.95 -3.84 4.89
C PHE A 55 -5.02 -4.04 6.41
N ILE A 56 -4.41 -5.09 6.94
CA ILE A 56 -4.30 -5.30 8.39
C ILE A 56 -3.58 -4.11 9.04
N TYR A 57 -2.48 -3.63 8.47
CA TYR A 57 -1.76 -2.46 8.99
C TYR A 57 -2.64 -1.21 9.02
N LEU A 58 -3.34 -0.91 7.92
CA LEU A 58 -4.24 0.25 7.84
C LEU A 58 -5.35 0.16 8.87
N TYR A 59 -5.92 -1.03 9.07
CA TYR A 59 -6.93 -1.27 10.09
C TYR A 59 -6.38 -1.02 11.50
N VAL A 60 -5.21 -1.57 11.84
CA VAL A 60 -4.59 -1.38 13.16
C VAL A 60 -4.29 0.10 13.43
N VAL A 61 -3.75 0.83 12.44
CA VAL A 61 -3.52 2.27 12.56
C VAL A 61 -4.84 3.02 12.76
N TRP A 62 -5.86 2.71 11.97
CA TRP A 62 -7.18 3.34 12.09
C TRP A 62 -7.81 3.10 13.47
N PHE A 63 -7.76 1.86 13.95
CA PHE A 63 -8.28 1.46 15.27
C PHE A 63 -7.54 2.21 16.39
N LYS A 64 -6.20 2.14 16.42
CA LYS A 64 -5.39 2.78 17.46
C LYS A 64 -5.58 4.30 17.53
N ILE A 65 -5.71 4.96 16.38
CA ILE A 65 -5.97 6.42 16.34
C ILE A 65 -7.39 6.74 16.84
N THR A 66 -8.36 5.84 16.61
CA THR A 66 -9.77 6.08 17.01
C THR A 66 -9.97 5.87 18.50
N GLU A 67 -9.36 4.83 19.06
CA GLU A 67 -9.49 4.45 20.47
C GLU A 67 -8.43 5.11 21.38
N ASP A 68 -7.58 5.98 20.84
CA ASP A 68 -6.47 6.64 21.56
C ASP A 68 -5.57 5.64 22.30
N GLU A 69 -5.33 4.49 21.68
CA GLU A 69 -4.57 3.39 22.28
C GLU A 69 -3.07 3.51 22.00
N LEU A 70 -2.27 3.13 23.00
CA LEU A 70 -0.81 3.06 22.89
C LEU A 70 -0.34 1.98 21.90
N PRO A 71 0.87 2.15 21.31
CA PRO A 71 1.42 1.21 20.34
C PRO A 71 1.84 -0.08 21.04
N ASP A 72 1.43 -1.23 20.49
CA ASP A 72 1.75 -2.55 21.01
C ASP A 72 2.78 -3.31 20.14
N PRO A 73 3.41 -4.38 20.68
CA PRO A 73 4.39 -5.18 19.92
C PRO A 73 3.85 -5.84 18.65
N LYS A 74 2.56 -6.17 18.57
CA LYS A 74 1.98 -6.83 17.39
C LYS A 74 1.86 -5.83 16.24
N MET A 75 1.43 -4.61 16.52
CA MET A 75 1.41 -3.50 15.55
C MET A 75 2.80 -3.27 14.94
N ARG A 76 3.85 -3.28 15.77
CA ARG A 76 5.24 -3.12 15.31
C ARG A 76 5.66 -4.21 14.34
N ASN A 77 5.35 -5.47 14.64
CA ASN A 77 5.70 -6.59 13.77
C ASN A 77 5.04 -6.44 12.40
N ILE A 78 3.77 -6.02 12.36
CA ILE A 78 3.07 -5.75 11.10
C ILE A 78 3.76 -4.62 10.33
N GLU A 79 4.17 -3.55 11.01
CA GLU A 79 4.88 -2.44 10.38
C GLU A 79 6.23 -2.88 9.78
N TYR A 80 6.99 -3.74 10.48
CA TYR A 80 8.25 -4.27 9.97
C TYR A 80 8.05 -5.20 8.76
N ILE A 81 6.99 -6.00 8.74
CA ILE A 81 6.62 -6.75 7.54
C ILE A 81 6.30 -5.76 6.40
N LEU A 82 5.60 -4.65 6.70
CA LEU A 82 5.29 -3.66 5.68
C LEU A 82 6.54 -2.95 5.14
N TYR A 83 7.59 -2.76 5.95
CA TYR A 83 8.89 -2.28 5.45
C TYR A 83 9.51 -3.22 4.41
N ALA A 84 9.40 -4.54 4.60
CA ALA A 84 9.84 -5.51 3.60
C ALA A 84 8.96 -5.44 2.33
N ILE A 85 7.65 -5.31 2.49
CA ILE A 85 6.69 -5.18 1.37
C ILE A 85 6.96 -3.91 0.54
N MET A 86 7.45 -2.83 1.15
CA MET A 86 7.81 -1.61 0.43
C MET A 86 8.87 -1.86 -0.66
N ILE A 87 9.79 -2.80 -0.45
CA ILE A 87 10.77 -3.20 -1.49
C ILE A 87 10.05 -3.83 -2.68
N VAL A 88 9.04 -4.67 -2.42
CA VAL A 88 8.20 -5.27 -3.48
C VAL A 88 7.44 -4.20 -4.26
N TYR A 89 6.97 -3.13 -3.60
CA TYR A 89 6.32 -2.02 -4.28
C TYR A 89 7.27 -1.27 -5.21
N VAL A 90 8.51 -1.02 -4.79
CA VAL A 90 9.53 -0.43 -5.66
C VAL A 90 9.80 -1.31 -6.88
N PHE A 91 9.91 -2.62 -6.68
CA PHE A 91 10.04 -3.57 -7.79
C PHE A 91 8.83 -3.53 -8.74
N LYS A 92 7.60 -3.45 -8.21
CA LYS A 92 6.39 -3.35 -9.03
C LYS A 92 6.27 -2.05 -9.82
N ILE A 93 6.81 -0.94 -9.29
CA ILE A 93 6.93 0.31 -10.06
C ILE A 93 7.87 0.10 -11.25
N TYR A 94 9.05 -0.49 -11.02
CA TYR A 94 10.02 -0.78 -12.09
C TYR A 94 9.43 -1.70 -13.18
N ASP A 95 8.76 -2.78 -12.77
CA ASP A 95 8.08 -3.72 -13.67
C ASP A 95 6.99 -3.00 -14.50
N SER A 96 6.17 -2.16 -13.87
CA SER A 96 5.12 -1.39 -14.55
C SER A 96 5.67 -0.36 -15.54
N ILE A 97 6.79 0.30 -15.21
CA ILE A 97 7.47 1.23 -16.12
C ILE A 97 8.04 0.46 -17.32
N THR A 98 8.59 -0.73 -17.09
CA THR A 98 9.12 -1.59 -18.15
C THR A 98 8.01 -2.00 -19.12
N ILE A 99 6.84 -2.39 -18.59
CA ILE A 99 5.64 -2.66 -19.39
C ILE A 99 5.23 -1.42 -20.18
N LEU A 100 5.13 -0.24 -19.56
CA LEU A 100 4.73 0.98 -20.28
C LEU A 100 5.70 1.34 -21.42
N ASN A 101 7.01 1.15 -21.21
CA ASN A 101 8.03 1.44 -22.22
C ASN A 101 8.06 0.43 -23.38
N SER A 102 7.50 -0.77 -23.20
CA SER A 102 7.47 -1.80 -24.25
C SER A 102 6.65 -1.39 -25.47
N ILE A 103 5.80 -0.36 -25.35
CA ILE A 103 5.05 0.20 -26.49
C ILE A 103 5.94 0.66 -27.64
N LYS A 104 7.19 1.06 -27.35
CA LYS A 104 8.15 1.46 -28.37
C LYS A 104 8.67 0.27 -29.19
N THR A 105 8.61 -0.94 -28.62
CA THR A 105 9.17 -2.16 -29.20
C THR A 105 8.14 -2.91 -30.05
N TYR A 106 6.88 -2.93 -29.60
CA TYR A 106 5.79 -3.61 -30.29
C TYR A 106 4.89 -2.52 -30.89
N GLY A 107 5.04 -2.23 -32.18
CA GLY A 107 4.32 -1.14 -32.85
C GLY A 107 2.80 -1.18 -32.65
N GLU A 108 2.14 -0.03 -32.80
CA GLU A 108 0.74 0.23 -32.41
C GLU A 108 -0.30 -0.75 -33.00
N HIS A 109 0.03 -1.49 -34.06
CA HIS A 109 -0.91 -2.40 -34.73
C HIS A 109 -1.21 -3.70 -33.97
N VAL A 110 -0.36 -4.12 -33.03
CA VAL A 110 -0.53 -5.40 -32.31
C VAL A 110 -1.14 -5.19 -30.92
N ILE A 111 -1.04 -3.98 -30.37
CA ILE A 111 -1.40 -3.66 -29.00
C ILE A 111 -2.82 -3.06 -28.93
N PRO A 112 -3.67 -3.45 -27.97
CA PRO A 112 -5.00 -2.87 -27.81
C PRO A 112 -4.92 -1.38 -27.44
N VAL A 113 -5.90 -0.59 -27.90
CA VAL A 113 -5.99 0.85 -27.58
C VAL A 113 -6.07 1.14 -26.07
N THR A 114 -6.50 0.16 -25.27
CA THR A 114 -6.57 0.26 -23.80
C THR A 114 -5.22 0.07 -23.11
N PHE A 115 -4.18 -0.37 -23.83
CA PHE A 115 -2.87 -0.64 -23.26
C PHE A 115 -2.26 0.59 -22.59
N LYS A 116 -2.11 1.69 -23.34
CA LYS A 116 -1.45 2.90 -22.87
C LYS A 116 -2.14 3.49 -21.62
N PRO A 117 -3.47 3.72 -21.61
CA PRO A 117 -4.12 4.26 -20.41
C PRO A 117 -4.02 3.32 -19.21
N MET A 118 -4.14 2.00 -19.40
CA MET A 118 -4.05 1.05 -18.29
C MET A 118 -2.63 0.88 -17.75
N ALA A 119 -1.63 0.83 -18.63
CA ALA A 119 -0.22 0.81 -18.22
C ALA A 119 0.16 2.08 -17.46
N THR A 120 -0.26 3.25 -17.95
CA THR A 120 -0.03 4.53 -17.27
C THR A 120 -0.74 4.57 -15.91
N LEU A 121 -2.00 4.13 -15.84
CA LEU A 121 -2.74 4.06 -14.58
C LEU A 121 -2.02 3.17 -13.55
N SER A 122 -1.56 1.99 -13.97
CA SER A 122 -0.80 1.08 -13.11
C SER A 122 0.47 1.74 -12.56
N VAL A 123 1.26 2.41 -13.42
CA VAL A 123 2.46 3.13 -12.98
C VAL A 123 2.13 4.21 -11.95
N VAL A 124 1.09 5.02 -12.19
CA VAL A 124 0.66 6.07 -11.26
C VAL A 124 0.22 5.48 -9.92
N LEU A 125 -0.60 4.43 -9.94
CA LEU A 125 -1.10 3.78 -8.71
C LEU A 125 0.03 3.10 -7.92
N TYR A 126 0.95 2.40 -8.59
CA TYR A 126 2.11 1.80 -7.92
C TYR A 126 3.06 2.88 -7.37
N SER A 127 3.15 4.05 -8.00
CA SER A 127 4.01 5.15 -7.54
C SER A 127 3.43 5.91 -6.35
N ILE A 128 2.10 6.12 -6.32
CA ILE A 128 1.45 6.82 -5.20
C ILE A 128 1.35 5.94 -3.95
N LEU A 129 1.23 4.62 -4.11
CA LEU A 129 1.11 3.68 -3.00
C LEU A 129 2.22 3.83 -1.94
N PRO A 130 3.54 3.76 -2.26
CA PRO A 130 4.59 3.90 -1.26
C PRO A 130 4.59 5.28 -0.59
N ILE A 131 4.19 6.33 -1.30
CA ILE A 131 4.09 7.69 -0.73
C ILE A 131 3.01 7.72 0.35
N LEU A 132 1.84 7.14 0.07
CA LEU A 132 0.76 7.01 1.05
C LEU A 132 1.17 6.12 2.24
N THR A 133 1.92 5.04 1.99
CA THR A 133 2.43 4.17 3.06
C THR A 133 3.38 4.93 3.99
N LEU A 134 4.36 5.65 3.43
CA LEU A 134 5.29 6.47 4.22
C LEU A 134 4.56 7.55 5.01
N TYR A 135 3.55 8.17 4.40
CA TYR A 135 2.71 9.14 5.10
C TYR A 135 1.91 8.49 6.24
N THR A 136 1.44 7.26 6.04
CA THR A 136 0.77 6.47 7.09
C THR A 136 1.70 6.19 8.27
N PHE A 137 2.97 5.82 8.02
CA PHE A 137 3.96 5.63 9.08
C PHE A 137 4.19 6.91 9.88
N TRP A 138 4.26 8.05 9.19
CA TRP A 138 4.39 9.34 9.84
C TRP A 138 3.15 9.69 10.68
N LEU A 139 1.95 9.52 10.14
CA LEU A 139 0.69 9.74 10.87
C LEU A 139 0.61 8.85 12.10
N ARG A 140 0.93 7.57 11.96
CA ARG A 140 0.98 6.61 13.06
C ARG A 140 1.90 7.11 14.18
N LYS A 141 3.13 7.52 13.85
CA LYS A 141 4.06 8.07 14.84
C LYS A 141 3.55 9.36 15.50
N ARG A 142 2.79 10.19 14.76
CA ARG A 142 2.22 11.45 15.26
C ARG A 142 1.05 11.25 16.21
N TYR A 143 0.15 10.31 15.94
CA TYR A 143 -1.07 10.10 16.73
C TYR A 143 -0.92 9.00 17.78
N VAL A 144 -0.30 7.87 17.42
CA VAL A 144 -0.14 6.71 18.32
C VAL A 144 1.14 6.81 19.15
N GLY A 145 2.17 7.48 18.63
CA GLY A 145 3.44 7.67 19.32
C GLY A 145 4.53 6.68 18.91
N ILE A 146 5.64 6.72 19.66
CA ILE A 146 6.85 5.95 19.40
C ILE A 146 6.75 4.59 20.08
N TYR A 147 7.31 3.54 19.47
CA TYR A 147 7.47 2.24 20.12
C TYR A 147 8.44 2.38 21.31
N ASN A 148 7.93 2.39 22.54
CA ASN A 148 8.73 2.37 23.77
C ASN A 148 8.56 0.99 24.46
N PHE A 149 9.69 0.34 24.72
CA PHE A 149 9.75 -1.02 25.28
C PHE A 149 9.52 -1.05 26.79
N GLU A 150 9.93 0.00 27.49
CA GLU A 150 9.85 0.09 28.96
C GLU A 150 8.39 0.31 29.40
N ASN A 151 7.67 1.18 28.69
CA ASN A 151 6.28 1.55 29.02
C ASN A 151 5.26 0.40 28.78
N TYR A 152 5.59 -0.60 27.95
CA TYR A 152 4.70 -1.75 27.73
C TYR A 152 4.66 -2.66 28.96
N ASN A 153 5.79 -2.82 29.66
CA ASN A 153 5.88 -3.67 30.85
C ASN A 153 5.24 -2.97 32.07
N ASP A 154 5.39 -1.65 32.17
CA ASP A 154 4.83 -0.87 33.27
C ASP A 154 3.30 -0.70 33.19
N ASN A 155 2.72 -0.55 31.99
CA ASN A 155 1.26 -0.44 31.82
C ASN A 155 0.52 -1.79 31.90
N LEU A 156 1.23 -2.93 31.85
CA LEU A 156 0.63 -4.24 32.13
C LEU A 156 0.41 -4.46 33.63
N ASN A 157 1.03 -3.64 34.48
CA ASN A 157 0.96 -3.72 35.94
C ASN A 157 -0.17 -2.88 36.57
N ILE A 158 -1.20 -2.52 35.81
CA ILE A 158 -2.40 -1.84 36.33
C ILE A 158 -3.34 -2.74 37.15
N TRP A 159 -2.98 -4.02 37.36
CA TRP A 159 -3.70 -4.98 38.21
C TRP A 159 -2.86 -5.58 39.35
N GLN A 160 -1.71 -4.98 39.71
CA GLN A 160 -1.01 -5.26 40.96
C GLN A 160 -1.26 -4.17 42.00
#